data_AF-A0A272EPI8-F1
#
_entry.id   AF-A0A272EPI8-F1
#
_cell.length_a   1.000
_cell.length_b   1.000
_cell.length_c   1.000
_cell.angle_alpha   90.00
_cell.angle_beta   90.00
_cell.angle_gamma   90.00
#
_symmetry.space_group_name_H-M   'P 1'
#
loop_
_entity.id
_entity.type
_entity.pdbx_description
1 polymer ?
#
loop_
_entity_poly.entity_id
_entity_poly.type
_entity_poly.pdbx_seq_one_letter_code
_entity_poly.pdbx_strand_id
1 'polypeptide(L)'
;MGHVDRRTGKVSRQELPWLEKQLSDIGADVLAEWRNARLQVVSPGSVRREMNLLGSVLSVAAREWRWMSENPLPQVRRPSMPAHRTRRIGDDEIQRITLALGWDGERINTLSCEVAAAFLLAIETAMRIGELLEPVHSIRNVFTFWNLGVS
;
A
#
# COMPACT_ATOMS: atom_id res chain seq x y z
N MET A 1 -13.04 9.20 -22.53
CA MET A 1 -11.93 8.33 -22.11
C MET A 1 -11.38 8.89 -20.79
N GLY A 2 -11.88 8.41 -19.64
CA GLY A 2 -11.55 9.00 -18.33
C GLY A 2 -10.20 8.51 -17.80
N HIS A 3 -9.29 9.43 -17.51
CA HIS A 3 -7.97 9.14 -16.93
C HIS A 3 -8.13 8.76 -15.45
N VAL A 4 -7.95 7.47 -15.12
CA VAL A 4 -7.98 6.98 -13.74
C VAL A 4 -6.65 7.32 -13.07
N ASP A 5 -6.65 8.38 -12.25
CA ASP A 5 -5.52 8.72 -11.38
C ASP A 5 -5.41 7.70 -10.23
N ARG A 6 -4.29 6.98 -10.18
CA ARG A 6 -4.01 5.92 -9.19
C ARG A 6 -3.34 6.45 -7.91
N ARG A 7 -3.03 7.75 -7.81
CA ARG A 7 -2.21 8.31 -6.72
C ARG A 7 -3.02 8.95 -5.60
N THR A 8 -4.19 9.50 -5.89
CA THR A 8 -5.07 10.08 -4.87
C THR A 8 -6.06 9.06 -4.37
N GLY A 9 -5.96 8.65 -3.10
CA GLY A 9 -7.01 7.94 -2.36
C GLY A 9 -8.29 8.76 -2.14
N LYS A 10 -8.61 9.70 -3.04
CA LYS A 10 -9.87 10.43 -3.07
C LYS A 10 -10.90 9.54 -3.74
N VAL A 11 -11.77 8.93 -2.93
CA VAL A 11 -13.02 8.37 -3.43
C VAL A 11 -13.78 9.54 -4.06
N SER A 12 -13.86 9.56 -5.39
CA SER A 12 -14.56 10.65 -6.07
C SER A 12 -16.05 10.46 -5.87
N ARG A 13 -16.81 11.56 -5.70
CA ARG A 13 -18.25 11.54 -5.40
C ARG A 13 -19.08 10.73 -6.42
N GLN A 14 -18.53 10.52 -7.62
CA GLN A 14 -19.12 9.74 -8.71
C GLN A 14 -19.03 8.22 -8.49
N GLU A 15 -18.30 7.73 -7.49
CA GLU A 15 -18.04 6.30 -7.25
C GLU A 15 -19.02 5.65 -6.25
N LEU A 16 -19.92 6.44 -5.65
CA LEU A 16 -20.85 6.00 -4.62
C LEU A 16 -22.28 6.40 -5.02
N PRO A 17 -22.95 5.63 -5.90
CA PRO A 17 -24.29 5.96 -6.42
C PRO A 17 -25.39 6.04 -5.34
N TRP A 18 -25.07 5.66 -4.11
CA TRP A 18 -25.96 5.66 -2.96
C TRP A 18 -25.75 6.83 -1.99
N LEU A 19 -24.84 7.75 -2.29
CA LEU A 19 -24.55 8.91 -1.42
C LEU A 19 -25.74 9.87 -1.25
N GLU A 20 -26.71 9.80 -2.15
CA GLU A 20 -27.94 10.61 -2.12
C GLU A 20 -29.07 9.97 -1.30
N LYS A 21 -28.90 8.71 -0.87
CA LYS A 21 -29.88 8.00 -0.03
C LYS A 21 -29.64 8.32 1.44
N GLN A 22 -30.71 8.28 2.24
CA GLN A 22 -30.54 8.31 3.69
C GLN A 22 -29.77 7.07 4.14
N LEU A 23 -28.99 7.20 5.22
CA LEU A 23 -28.16 6.11 5.72
C LEU A 23 -28.99 4.90 6.16
N SER A 24 -30.24 5.13 6.61
CA SER A 24 -31.23 4.09 6.92
C SER A 24 -31.66 3.24 5.73
N ASP A 25 -31.57 3.79 4.52
CA ASP A 25 -32.05 3.15 3.28
C ASP A 25 -30.94 2.40 2.54
N ILE A 26 -29.72 2.41 3.10
CA ILE A 26 -28.58 1.69 2.52
C ILE A 26 -28.71 0.23 2.90
N GLY A 27 -29.20 -0.59 1.97
CA GLY A 27 -29.27 -2.04 2.10
C GLY A 27 -28.02 -2.78 1.61
N ALA A 28 -28.00 -4.09 1.84
CA ALA A 28 -26.94 -4.98 1.37
C ALA A 28 -26.89 -5.07 -0.17
N ASP A 29 -28.04 -4.93 -0.83
CA ASP A 29 -28.20 -4.86 -2.28
C ASP A 29 -27.44 -3.67 -2.88
N VAL A 30 -27.64 -2.48 -2.32
CA VAL A 30 -26.97 -1.23 -2.72
C VAL A 30 -25.45 -1.34 -2.57
N LEU A 31 -25.00 -1.90 -1.45
CA LEU A 31 -23.58 -2.14 -1.17
C LEU A 31 -22.98 -3.22 -2.09
N ALA A 32 -23.76 -4.23 -2.47
CA ALA A 32 -23.33 -5.26 -3.42
C ALA A 32 -23.19 -4.71 -4.85
N GLU A 33 -24.12 -3.84 -5.28
CA GLU A 33 -24.05 -3.15 -6.55
C GLU A 33 -22.81 -2.25 -6.62
N TRP A 34 -22.59 -1.44 -5.58
CA TRP A 34 -21.38 -0.62 -5.45
C TRP A 34 -20.11 -1.47 -5.54
N ARG A 35 -20.02 -2.58 -4.78
CA ARG A 35 -18.88 -3.50 -4.84
C ARG A 35 -18.65 -4.00 -6.28
N ASN A 36 -19.71 -4.40 -6.97
CA ASN A 36 -19.61 -4.93 -8.34
C ASN A 36 -19.13 -3.86 -9.32
N ALA A 37 -19.63 -2.62 -9.20
CA ALA A 37 -19.18 -1.50 -10.00
C ALA A 37 -17.70 -1.17 -9.73
N ARG A 38 -17.27 -1.14 -8.47
CA ARG A 38 -15.86 -0.90 -8.10
C ARG A 38 -14.92 -1.98 -8.64
N LEU A 39 -15.35 -3.24 -8.63
CA LEU A 39 -14.55 -4.34 -9.19
C LEU A 39 -14.28 -4.20 -10.70
N GLN A 40 -15.02 -3.37 -11.43
CA GLN A 40 -14.72 -3.06 -12.83
C GLN A 40 -13.60 -2.04 -13.01
N VAL A 41 -13.28 -1.26 -11.98
CA VAL A 41 -12.37 -0.10 -12.06
C VAL A 41 -11.08 -0.33 -11.28
N VAL A 42 -11.17 -1.04 -10.14
CA VAL A 42 -10.04 -1.24 -9.22
C VAL A 42 -9.84 -2.71 -8.85
N SER A 43 -8.65 -3.02 -8.35
CA SER A 43 -8.30 -4.39 -7.96
C SER A 43 -9.14 -4.91 -6.78
N PRO A 44 -9.37 -6.23 -6.66
CA PRO A 44 -10.11 -6.82 -5.54
C PRO A 44 -9.56 -6.42 -4.15
N GLY A 45 -8.23 -6.30 -4.02
CA GLY A 45 -7.60 -5.84 -2.79
C GLY A 45 -7.94 -4.39 -2.42
N SER A 46 -8.17 -3.52 -3.41
CA SER A 46 -8.58 -2.14 -3.18
C SER A 46 -10.03 -2.06 -2.74
N VAL A 47 -10.95 -2.77 -3.42
CA VAL A 47 -12.36 -2.86 -3.00
C VAL A 47 -12.48 -3.39 -1.58
N ARG A 48 -11.64 -4.37 -1.19
CA ARG A 48 -11.65 -4.88 0.19
C ARG A 48 -11.23 -3.83 1.23
N ARG A 49 -10.25 -2.98 0.92
CA ARG A 49 -9.86 -1.87 1.81
C ARG A 49 -11.00 -0.86 1.95
N GLU A 50 -11.64 -0.50 0.84
CA GLU A 50 -12.81 0.38 0.84
C GLU A 50 -13.97 -0.24 1.66
N MET A 51 -14.26 -1.53 1.48
CA MET A 51 -15.25 -2.24 2.30
C MET A 51 -14.89 -2.22 3.79
N ASN A 52 -13.63 -2.37 4.17
CA ASN A 52 -13.24 -2.31 5.58
C ASN A 52 -13.48 -0.91 6.18
N LEU A 53 -13.17 0.14 5.42
CA LEU A 53 -13.45 1.53 5.82
C LEU A 53 -14.96 1.78 5.94
N LEU A 54 -15.75 1.37 4.96
CA LEU A 54 -17.21 1.49 5.04
C LEU A 54 -17.77 0.67 6.21
N GLY A 55 -17.21 -0.50 6.46
CA GLY A 55 -17.62 -1.38 7.54
C GLY A 55 -17.44 -0.74 8.90
N SER A 56 -16.33 -0.04 9.15
CA SER A 56 -16.13 0.68 10.41
C SER A 56 -17.11 1.84 10.55
N VAL A 57 -17.27 2.66 9.51
CA VAL A 57 -18.19 3.82 9.52
C VAL A 57 -19.63 3.39 9.77
N LEU A 58 -20.14 2.39 9.03
CA LEU A 58 -21.50 1.88 9.19
C LEU A 58 -21.71 1.20 10.55
N SER A 59 -20.67 0.59 11.11
CA SER A 59 -20.76 0.01 12.46
C SER A 59 -20.91 1.08 13.53
N VAL A 60 -20.18 2.20 13.42
CA VAL A 60 -20.31 3.35 14.34
C VAL A 60 -21.69 3.99 14.18
N ALA A 61 -22.15 4.18 12.94
CA ALA A 61 -23.46 4.77 12.67
C ALA A 61 -24.63 3.94 13.23
N ALA A 62 -24.53 2.62 13.17
CA ALA A 62 -25.53 1.72 13.75
C ALA A 62 -25.47 1.68 15.29
N ARG A 63 -24.27 1.49 15.85
CA ARG A 63 -24.10 1.17 17.29
C ARG A 63 -24.08 2.39 18.18
N GLU A 64 -23.40 3.44 17.77
CA GLU A 64 -23.18 4.63 18.59
C GLU A 64 -24.21 5.71 18.27
N TRP A 65 -24.36 6.04 16.99
CA TRP A 65 -25.24 7.12 16.57
C TRP A 65 -26.71 6.70 16.44
N ARG A 66 -26.96 5.39 16.30
CA ARG A 66 -28.28 4.80 16.09
C ARG A 66 -29.02 5.39 14.87
N TRP A 67 -28.25 5.78 13.84
CA TRP A 67 -28.80 6.31 12.58
C TRP A 67 -29.33 5.22 11.66
N MET A 68 -29.00 3.97 11.94
CA MET A 68 -29.51 2.79 11.25
C MET A 68 -29.67 1.65 12.26
N SER A 69 -30.56 0.71 11.97
CA SER A 69 -30.86 -0.41 12.86
C SER A 69 -29.68 -1.38 13.00
N GLU A 70 -29.00 -1.67 11.88
CA GLU A 70 -27.85 -2.55 11.84
C GLU A 70 -26.93 -2.20 10.68
N ASN A 71 -25.67 -2.67 10.74
CA ASN A 71 -24.75 -2.56 9.62
C ASN A 71 -25.07 -3.65 8.57
N PRO A 72 -25.42 -3.30 7.32
CA PRO A 72 -25.77 -4.27 6.28
C PRO A 72 -24.55 -4.85 5.55
N LEU A 73 -23.37 -4.23 5.68
CA LEU A 73 -22.16 -4.66 4.97
C LEU A 73 -21.72 -6.11 5.27
N PRO A 74 -21.86 -6.66 6.50
CA PRO A 74 -21.58 -8.07 6.78
C PRO A 74 -22.37 -9.07 5.92
N GLN A 75 -23.55 -8.66 5.41
CA GLN A 75 -24.38 -9.48 4.52
C GLN A 75 -23.83 -9.49 3.07
N VAL A 76 -22.91 -8.59 2.74
CA VAL A 76 -22.30 -8.47 1.42
C VAL A 76 -21.04 -9.32 1.33
N ARG A 77 -21.05 -10.29 0.39
CA ARG A 77 -19.88 -11.14 0.13
C ARG A 77 -18.66 -10.29 -0.24
N ARG A 78 -17.53 -10.50 0.44
CA ARG A 78 -16.27 -9.83 0.10
C ARG A 78 -15.66 -10.41 -1.18
N PRO A 79 -14.99 -9.58 -2.01
CA PRO A 79 -14.20 -10.06 -3.14
C PRO A 79 -13.13 -11.05 -2.69
N SER A 80 -12.74 -11.98 -3.58
CA SER A 80 -11.64 -12.90 -3.29
C SER A 80 -10.34 -12.14 -3.03
N MET A 81 -9.54 -12.66 -2.09
CA MET A 81 -8.21 -12.11 -1.86
C MET A 81 -7.35 -12.38 -3.10
N PRO A 82 -6.61 -11.37 -3.60
CA PRO A 82 -5.60 -11.64 -4.62
C PRO A 82 -4.55 -12.59 -4.02
N ALA A 83 -3.95 -13.42 -4.88
CA ALA A 83 -2.88 -14.32 -4.47
C ALA A 83 -1.76 -13.52 -3.77
N HIS A 84 -1.28 -14.04 -2.64
CA HIS A 84 -0.14 -13.45 -1.98
C HIS A 84 1.07 -13.48 -2.93
N ARG A 85 1.85 -12.40 -2.98
CA ARG A 85 3.10 -12.42 -3.73
C ARG A 85 4.08 -13.33 -2.99
N THR A 86 4.47 -14.44 -3.58
CA THR A 86 5.43 -15.42 -3.00
C THR A 86 6.82 -15.34 -3.63
N ARG A 87 6.97 -14.56 -4.71
CA ARG A 87 8.22 -14.40 -5.42
C ARG A 87 9.23 -13.64 -4.56
N ARG A 88 10.40 -14.25 -4.35
CA ARG A 88 11.61 -13.60 -3.85
C ARG A 88 12.48 -13.14 -5.02
N ILE A 89 13.34 -12.16 -4.76
CA ILE A 89 14.32 -11.72 -5.74
C ILE A 89 15.44 -12.75 -5.85
N GLY A 90 15.82 -13.11 -7.07
CA GLY A 90 16.94 -14.03 -7.33
C GLY A 90 18.29 -13.34 -7.33
N ASP A 91 19.37 -14.11 -7.19
CA ASP A 91 20.74 -13.56 -7.18
C ASP A 91 21.11 -12.85 -8.49
N ASP A 92 20.61 -13.33 -9.62
CA ASP A 92 20.81 -12.70 -10.94
C ASP A 92 20.13 -11.32 -11.03
N GLU A 93 18.96 -11.18 -10.40
CA GLU A 93 18.24 -9.91 -10.32
C GLU A 93 18.95 -8.93 -9.39
N ILE A 94 19.44 -9.40 -8.25
CA ILE A 94 20.24 -8.60 -7.32
C ILE A 94 21.44 -8.03 -8.06
N GLN A 95 22.20 -8.87 -8.77
CA GLN A 95 23.38 -8.45 -9.54
C GLN A 95 23.04 -7.41 -10.62
N ARG A 96 21.95 -7.60 -11.37
CA ARG A 96 21.54 -6.64 -12.39
C ARG A 96 21.12 -5.30 -11.80
N ILE A 97 20.43 -5.31 -10.66
CA ILE A 97 19.99 -4.10 -9.98
C ILE A 97 21.18 -3.34 -9.41
N THR A 98 22.09 -4.02 -8.71
CA THR A 98 23.29 -3.39 -8.16
C THR A 98 24.20 -2.82 -9.25
N LEU A 99 24.38 -3.56 -10.36
CA LEU A 99 25.11 -3.07 -11.53
C LEU A 99 24.46 -1.82 -12.14
N ALA A 100 23.13 -1.83 -12.33
CA ALA A 100 22.40 -0.68 -12.88
C ALA A 100 22.46 0.56 -11.96
N LEU A 101 22.63 0.33 -10.66
CA LEU A 101 22.80 1.39 -9.65
C LEU A 101 24.25 1.85 -9.49
N GLY A 102 25.20 1.27 -10.24
CA GLY A 102 26.62 1.62 -10.18
C GLY A 102 27.30 1.20 -8.88
N TRP A 103 26.81 0.15 -8.22
CA TRP A 103 27.41 -0.38 -7.00
C TRP A 103 28.62 -1.25 -7.34
N ASP A 104 29.81 -0.79 -6.94
CA ASP A 104 31.08 -1.50 -7.10
C ASP A 104 31.50 -2.31 -5.86
N GLY A 105 30.76 -2.19 -4.75
CA GLY A 105 31.06 -2.87 -3.50
C GLY A 105 32.07 -2.15 -2.61
N GLU A 106 32.63 -1.02 -3.05
CA GLU A 106 33.70 -0.33 -2.35
C GLU A 106 33.27 1.00 -1.76
N ARG A 107 32.62 1.88 -2.55
CA ARG A 107 32.33 3.25 -2.11
C ARG A 107 30.95 3.75 -2.54
N ILE A 108 30.25 4.38 -1.59
CA ILE A 108 28.99 5.10 -1.86
C ILE A 108 29.34 6.51 -2.35
N ASN A 109 29.45 6.67 -3.67
CA ASN A 109 29.80 7.95 -4.30
C ASN A 109 28.58 8.68 -4.91
N THR A 110 27.47 7.96 -5.12
CA THR A 110 26.24 8.51 -5.69
C THR A 110 25.03 8.08 -4.88
N LEU A 111 23.93 8.82 -5.04
CA LEU A 111 22.64 8.45 -4.45
C LEU A 111 22.17 7.07 -4.93
N SER A 112 22.47 6.69 -6.18
CA SER A 112 22.15 5.36 -6.70
C SER A 112 22.91 4.25 -5.99
N CYS A 113 24.20 4.46 -5.69
CA CYS A 113 25.00 3.52 -4.89
C CYS A 113 24.45 3.39 -3.47
N GLU A 114 23.97 4.49 -2.87
CA GLU A 114 23.35 4.49 -1.54
C GLU A 114 22.07 3.64 -1.53
N VAL A 115 21.25 3.76 -2.57
CA VAL A 115 20.06 2.91 -2.76
C VAL A 115 20.45 1.45 -2.91
N ALA A 116 21.53 1.13 -3.63
CA ALA A 116 22.02 -0.24 -3.78
C ALA A 116 22.48 -0.84 -2.44
N ALA A 117 23.25 -0.08 -1.65
CA ALA A 117 23.70 -0.50 -0.33
C ALA A 117 22.51 -0.74 0.63
N ALA A 118 21.55 0.18 0.67
CA ALA A 118 20.33 0.02 1.47
C ALA A 118 19.49 -1.19 1.01
N PHE A 119 19.42 -1.44 -0.29
CA PHE A 119 18.75 -2.59 -0.86
C PHE A 119 19.41 -3.92 -0.44
N LEU A 120 20.73 -4.03 -0.53
CA LEU A 120 21.47 -5.21 -0.08
C LEU A 120 21.34 -5.44 1.43
N LEU A 121 21.44 -4.36 2.22
CA LEU A 121 21.23 -4.43 3.67
C LEU A 121 19.82 -4.92 4.02
N ALA A 122 18.80 -4.47 3.28
CA ALA A 122 17.42 -4.91 3.45
C ALA A 122 17.25 -6.41 3.21
N ILE A 123 17.97 -6.96 2.21
CA ILE A 123 17.93 -8.39 1.89
C ILE A 123 18.52 -9.21 3.03
N GLU A 124 19.67 -8.79 3.56
CA GLU A 124 20.38 -9.52 4.62
C GLU A 124 19.63 -9.48 5.97
N THR A 125 19.02 -8.35 6.30
CA THR A 125 18.41 -8.11 7.61
C THR A 125 16.89 -8.27 7.64
N ALA A 126 16.26 -8.38 6.47
CA ALA A 126 14.81 -8.34 6.29
C ALA A 126 14.12 -7.10 6.91
N MET A 127 14.87 -6.01 7.10
CA MET A 127 14.35 -4.75 7.66
C MET A 127 13.32 -4.09 6.74
N ARG A 128 12.34 -3.41 7.34
CA ARG A 128 11.38 -2.59 6.57
C ARG A 128 12.04 -1.30 6.09
N ILE A 129 11.58 -0.76 4.97
CA ILE A 129 12.10 0.51 4.43
C ILE A 129 12.05 1.67 5.43
N GLY A 130 11.01 1.74 6.28
CA GLY A 130 10.95 2.76 7.34
C GLY A 130 12.09 2.62 8.35
N GLU A 131 12.44 1.39 8.71
CA GLU A 131 13.55 1.06 9.62
C GLU A 131 14.91 1.27 8.96
N LEU A 132 15.00 1.22 7.63
CA LEU A 132 16.21 1.56 6.86
C LEU A 132 16.40 3.06 6.73
N LEU A 133 15.31 3.83 6.59
CA LEU A 133 15.37 5.27 6.31
C LEU A 133 15.71 6.12 7.54
N GLU A 134 15.41 5.63 8.74
CA GLU A 134 15.87 6.23 10.00
C GLU A 134 17.41 6.25 10.10
N PRO A 135 18.11 5.10 9.95
CA PRO A 135 19.57 5.08 9.90
C PRO A 135 20.13 5.64 8.60
N VAL A 136 19.49 5.53 7.42
CA VAL A 136 20.05 6.02 6.14
C VAL A 136 20.39 7.51 6.14
N HIS A 137 19.56 8.38 6.75
CA HIS A 137 19.92 9.79 6.94
C HIS A 137 21.21 9.96 7.78
N SER A 138 21.53 8.96 8.62
CA SER A 138 22.74 8.83 9.41
C SER A 138 23.84 7.98 8.73
N ILE A 139 23.55 7.16 7.71
CA ILE A 139 24.52 6.33 6.97
C ILE A 139 25.53 7.21 6.23
N ARG A 140 25.13 8.42 5.81
CA ARG A 140 26.07 9.47 5.36
C ARG A 140 27.15 9.80 6.40
N ASN A 141 26.85 9.67 7.70
CA ASN A 141 27.79 9.87 8.82
C ASN A 141 28.50 8.57 9.24
N VAL A 142 27.90 7.40 9.05
CA VAL A 142 28.53 6.10 9.41
C VAL A 142 29.55 5.64 8.36
N PHE A 143 29.31 5.88 7.06
CA PHE A 143 30.27 5.52 6.01
C PHE A 143 31.39 6.56 5.83
N THR A 144 31.20 7.81 6.25
CA THR A 144 32.33 8.75 6.41
C THR A 144 33.28 8.29 7.52
N PHE A 145 32.77 7.59 8.54
CA PHE A 145 33.59 6.98 9.60
C PHE A 145 34.44 5.80 9.08
N TRP A 146 33.94 5.01 8.12
CA TRP A 146 34.70 3.94 7.47
C TRP A 146 35.77 4.45 6.48
N ASN A 147 35.65 5.68 5.97
CA ASN A 147 36.62 6.29 5.05
C ASN A 147 37.76 7.07 5.76
N LEU A 148 37.73 7.21 7.09
CA LEU A 148 38.75 7.94 7.88
C LEU A 148 39.71 7.02 8.64
N GLY A 149 39.76 5.74 8.30
CA GLY A 149 40.46 4.71 9.09
C GLY A 149 41.46 3.85 8.32
N VAL A 150 42.13 4.34 7.27
CA VAL A 150 43.42 3.79 6.81
C VAL A 150 44.26 4.93 6.19
N SER A 151 45.11 5.54 7.01
CA SER A 151 46.44 6.01 6.58
C SER A 151 47.37 6.07 7.78
#